data_AF-A0A6C0H247-F1
#
_entry.id   AF-A0A6C0H247-F1
#
_cell.length_a   1.000
_cell.length_b   1.000
_cell.length_c   1.000
_cell.angle_alpha   90.00
_cell.angle_beta   90.00
_cell.angle_gamma   90.00
#
_symmetry.space_group_name_H-M   'P 1'
#
loop_
_entity.id
_entity.type
_entity.pdbx_description
1 polymer ?
#
loop_
_entity_poly.entity_id
_entity_poly.type
_entity_poly.pdbx_seq_one_letter_code
_entity_poly.pdbx_strand_id
1 'polypeptide(L)'
;MKFYKKVLIAIIIVIFTCIIWNLLKRREIIMRNSQKDVPRFEGFSFFSDPDSEVTGLKDSNKVVIDNINPKYTNKPLREYVIKSSFNSALSGKNVNPEMIKYVLNRGCRFLDFEVFYINDRVEVAVSTDDDFNFIDTENTLLLDNVFTTIISNAFISPTPNITDPVFIHLRIKSKEPKIYKEIAHAIDTTLRAKLYPKPVTNDTKLSEIMGKIVIVVDKTTDREYKTHTKCEQKEKGCIDLAKFINMESGSETLFLQHYGELLNQCANPPVILDNCDLCTNVNKMRLVLPDINYENTSNPDISEFILNYGCQIVPYRFYMKDEELGRYEELFNYNNSAFIPLAKAMDYIRKRH
;
A
#
# COMPACT_ATOMS: atom_id res chain seq x y z
N MET A 1 30.25 -34.61 37.89
CA MET A 1 29.77 -33.25 38.22
C MET A 1 29.60 -33.12 39.72
N LYS A 2 30.29 -32.17 40.36
CA LYS A 2 30.18 -31.93 41.80
C LYS A 2 28.73 -31.54 42.17
N PHE A 3 28.23 -32.04 43.30
CA PHE A 3 26.83 -31.93 43.75
C PHE A 3 26.25 -30.51 43.61
N TYR A 4 27.04 -29.49 43.94
CA TYR A 4 26.65 -28.08 43.81
C TYR A 4 26.29 -27.64 42.38
N LYS A 5 26.89 -28.22 41.33
CA LYS A 5 26.54 -27.89 39.94
C LYS A 5 25.14 -28.41 39.56
N LYS A 6 24.72 -29.55 40.12
CA LYS A 6 23.38 -30.10 39.89
C LYS A 6 22.31 -29.27 40.59
N VAL A 7 22.60 -28.79 41.80
CA VAL A 7 21.73 -27.88 42.55
C VAL A 7 21.57 -26.54 41.83
N LEU A 8 22.67 -25.97 41.31
CA LEU A 8 22.62 -24.71 40.55
C LEU A 8 21.74 -24.82 39.28
N ILE A 9 21.87 -25.92 38.52
CA ILE A 9 21.07 -26.15 37.31
C ILE A 9 19.59 -26.28 37.66
N ALA A 10 19.25 -26.98 38.75
CA ALA A 10 17.86 -27.09 39.20
C ALA A 10 17.27 -25.72 39.58
N ILE A 11 18.03 -24.86 40.25
CA ILE A 11 17.60 -23.50 40.60
C ILE A 11 17.36 -22.65 39.34
N ILE A 12 18.25 -22.74 38.34
CA ILE A 12 18.10 -22.01 37.07
C ILE A 12 16.82 -22.45 36.34
N ILE A 13 16.53 -23.76 36.30
CA ILE A 13 15.32 -24.28 35.66
C ILE A 13 14.06 -23.75 36.37
N VAL A 14 14.05 -23.73 37.70
CA VAL A 14 12.91 -23.21 38.49
C VAL A 14 12.72 -21.70 38.27
N ILE A 15 13.80 -20.93 38.20
CA ILE A 15 13.71 -19.50 37.90
C ILE A 15 13.17 -19.28 36.49
N PHE A 16 13.67 -20.04 35.51
CA PHE A 16 13.25 -19.92 34.12
C PHE A 16 11.77 -20.30 33.93
N THR A 17 11.29 -21.37 34.56
CA THR A 17 9.87 -21.74 34.53
C THR A 17 8.99 -20.71 35.24
N CYS A 18 9.45 -20.11 36.33
CA CYS A 18 8.74 -19.03 37.02
C CYS A 18 8.62 -17.76 36.17
N ILE A 19 9.69 -17.39 35.44
CA ILE A 19 9.67 -16.26 34.51
C ILE A 19 8.70 -16.53 33.35
N ILE A 20 8.76 -17.71 32.73
CA ILE A 20 7.83 -18.08 31.64
C ILE A 20 6.38 -18.06 32.14
N TRP A 21 6.11 -18.60 33.32
CA TRP A 21 4.77 -18.59 33.90
C TRP A 21 4.24 -17.15 34.11
N ASN A 22 5.07 -16.25 34.62
CA ASN A 22 4.70 -14.84 34.80
C ASN A 22 4.46 -14.12 33.47
N LEU A 23 5.22 -14.44 32.42
CA LEU A 23 5.01 -13.88 31.08
C LEU A 23 3.70 -14.39 30.45
N LEU A 24 3.39 -15.68 30.60
CA LEU A 24 2.12 -16.26 30.13
C LEU A 24 0.91 -15.67 30.85
N LYS A 25 1.00 -15.48 32.17
CA LYS A 25 -0.08 -14.86 32.96
C LYS A 25 -0.29 -13.39 32.59
N ARG A 26 0.78 -12.63 32.32
CA ARG A 26 0.67 -11.25 31.82
C ARG A 26 0.02 -11.20 30.44
N ARG A 27 0.35 -12.13 29.54
CA ARG A 27 -0.29 -12.26 28.22
C ARG A 27 -1.79 -12.51 28.33
N GLU A 28 -2.23 -13.37 29.26
CA GLU A 28 -3.66 -13.65 29.46
C GLU A 28 -4.44 -12.41 29.96
N ILE A 29 -3.83 -11.60 30.84
CA ILE A 29 -4.45 -10.36 31.34
C ILE A 29 -4.58 -9.32 30.22
N ILE A 30 -3.55 -9.17 29.37
CA ILE A 30 -3.59 -8.27 28.22
C ILE A 30 -4.71 -8.70 27.25
N MET A 31 -4.80 -10.00 26.93
CA MET A 31 -5.86 -10.54 26.06
C MET A 31 -7.27 -10.33 26.64
N ARG A 32 -7.45 -10.44 27.97
CA ARG A 32 -8.74 -10.18 28.63
C ARG A 32 -9.11 -8.70 28.70
N ASN A 33 -8.13 -7.80 28.76
CA ASN A 33 -8.36 -6.36 28.81
C ASN A 33 -8.58 -5.78 27.40
N SER A 34 -7.92 -6.29 26.36
CA SER A 34 -8.17 -5.92 24.96
C SER A 34 -9.60 -6.25 24.48
N GLN A 35 -10.30 -7.15 25.17
CA GLN A 35 -11.69 -7.51 24.85
C GLN A 35 -12.73 -6.59 25.50
N LYS A 36 -12.33 -5.69 26.42
CA LYS A 36 -13.25 -4.87 27.21
C LYS A 36 -13.44 -3.43 26.71
N ASP A 37 -12.56 -2.92 25.85
CA ASP A 37 -12.58 -1.51 25.42
C ASP A 37 -13.08 -1.27 23.98
N VAL A 38 -13.73 -2.26 23.36
CA VAL A 38 -14.48 -2.04 22.11
C VAL A 38 -15.92 -1.65 22.47
N PRO A 39 -16.43 -0.47 22.05
CA PRO A 39 -17.83 -0.16 22.22
C PRO A 39 -18.65 -1.23 21.49
N ARG A 40 -19.46 -1.98 22.23
CA ARG A 40 -20.42 -2.94 21.66
C ARG A 40 -21.43 -2.19 20.81
N PHE A 41 -21.24 -2.25 19.49
CA PHE A 41 -22.33 -2.04 18.56
C PHE A 41 -23.14 -3.35 18.54
N GLU A 42 -24.21 -3.40 19.33
CA GLU A 42 -25.17 -4.51 19.29
C GLU A 42 -25.93 -4.47 17.95
N GLY A 43 -25.64 -5.43 17.07
CA GLY A 43 -26.32 -5.54 15.78
C GLY A 43 -25.83 -6.72 14.92
N PHE A 44 -26.32 -7.92 15.25
CA PHE A 44 -26.61 -9.07 14.36
C PHE A 44 -26.02 -9.11 12.92
N SER A 45 -25.09 -10.06 12.66
CA SER A 45 -25.19 -11.08 11.59
C SER A 45 -24.00 -12.04 11.67
N PHE A 46 -24.28 -13.33 11.88
CA PHE A 46 -23.33 -14.43 11.73
C PHE A 46 -23.13 -14.69 10.23
N PHE A 47 -21.86 -14.79 9.80
CA PHE A 47 -21.36 -14.77 8.41
C PHE A 47 -21.49 -13.39 7.75
N SER A 48 -20.44 -12.57 7.88
CA SER A 48 -20.30 -11.35 7.08
C SER A 48 -19.94 -11.76 5.66
N ASP A 49 -20.90 -11.64 4.75
CA ASP A 49 -20.64 -11.57 3.32
C ASP A 49 -19.52 -10.54 3.06
N PRO A 50 -18.44 -10.84 2.32
CA PRO A 50 -17.37 -9.88 2.05
C PRO A 50 -17.86 -8.51 1.57
N ASP A 51 -18.96 -8.47 0.81
CA ASP A 51 -19.56 -7.22 0.31
C ASP A 51 -20.25 -6.39 1.42
N SER A 52 -20.64 -7.05 2.52
CA SER A 52 -21.22 -6.39 3.70
C SER A 52 -20.17 -5.56 4.45
N GLU A 53 -18.90 -5.98 4.47
CA GLU A 53 -17.80 -5.22 5.09
C GLU A 53 -17.65 -3.86 4.40
N VAL A 54 -17.63 -3.85 3.07
CA VAL A 54 -17.53 -2.62 2.27
C VAL A 54 -18.74 -1.71 2.47
N THR A 55 -19.93 -2.29 2.69
CA THR A 55 -21.14 -1.50 2.93
C THR A 55 -21.04 -0.70 4.24
N GLY A 56 -20.43 -1.26 5.29
CA GLY A 56 -20.10 -0.53 6.52
C GLY A 56 -19.03 0.57 6.32
N LEU A 57 -18.22 0.45 5.28
CA LEU A 57 -17.20 1.43 4.91
C LEU A 57 -17.74 2.61 4.09
N LYS A 58 -18.91 2.51 3.45
CA LYS A 58 -19.45 3.62 2.66
C LYS A 58 -19.62 4.87 3.55
N ASP A 59 -18.86 5.89 3.22
CA ASP A 59 -18.80 7.16 3.95
C ASP A 59 -19.87 8.12 3.41
N SER A 60 -20.51 8.88 4.30
CA SER A 60 -21.42 9.97 3.93
C SER A 60 -20.67 11.23 3.50
N ASN A 61 -19.38 11.35 3.83
CA ASN A 61 -18.57 12.50 3.43
C ASN A 61 -18.44 12.54 1.91
N LYS A 62 -18.83 13.70 1.36
CA LYS A 62 -18.78 13.96 -0.07
C LYS A 62 -17.34 14.03 -0.56
N VAL A 63 -17.01 13.21 -1.56
CA VAL A 63 -15.77 13.33 -2.33
C VAL A 63 -15.93 14.51 -3.29
N VAL A 64 -14.98 15.45 -3.24
CA VAL A 64 -14.97 16.65 -4.12
C VAL A 64 -13.76 16.68 -5.06
N ILE A 65 -12.96 15.61 -5.07
CA ILE A 65 -11.88 15.40 -6.02
C ILE A 65 -12.41 15.45 -7.46
N ASP A 66 -11.61 16.00 -8.37
CA ASP A 66 -11.78 15.92 -9.83
C ASP A 66 -10.42 15.58 -10.45
N ASN A 67 -10.39 15.41 -11.77
CA ASN A 67 -9.19 15.31 -12.58
C ASN A 67 -8.19 16.42 -12.25
N ILE A 68 -6.90 16.09 -12.22
CA ILE A 68 -5.87 17.11 -12.00
C ILE A 68 -5.96 18.19 -13.09
N ASN A 69 -5.90 19.46 -12.67
CA ASN A 69 -5.86 20.57 -13.61
C ASN A 69 -4.59 20.48 -14.50
N PRO A 70 -4.71 20.51 -15.84
CA PRO A 70 -3.57 20.38 -16.75
C PRO A 70 -2.39 21.32 -16.46
N LYS A 71 -2.64 22.53 -15.93
CA LYS A 71 -1.57 23.47 -15.56
C LYS A 71 -0.60 22.91 -14.53
N TYR A 72 -1.03 21.94 -13.73
CA TYR A 72 -0.21 21.30 -12.72
C TYR A 72 0.50 20.05 -13.22
N THR A 73 0.32 19.59 -14.46
CA THR A 73 0.82 18.27 -14.93
C THR A 73 2.22 18.26 -15.55
N ASN A 74 2.84 19.43 -15.72
CA ASN A 74 4.12 19.57 -16.43
C ASN A 74 5.36 19.42 -15.52
N LYS A 75 5.22 18.79 -14.34
CA LYS A 75 6.34 18.52 -13.43
C LYS A 75 6.61 17.02 -13.30
N PRO A 76 7.84 16.63 -12.90
CA PRO A 76 8.16 15.24 -12.62
C PRO A 76 7.35 14.68 -11.44
N LEU A 77 7.13 13.36 -11.40
CA LEU A 77 6.29 12.71 -10.39
C LEU A 77 6.70 12.98 -8.93
N ARG A 78 8.00 13.23 -8.68
CA ARG A 78 8.51 13.57 -7.33
C ARG A 78 7.95 14.88 -6.77
N GLU A 79 7.36 15.73 -7.61
CA GLU A 79 6.75 17.00 -7.19
C GLU A 79 5.26 16.85 -6.83
N TYR A 80 4.73 15.64 -6.67
CA TYR A 80 3.33 15.41 -6.32
C TYR A 80 3.17 14.52 -5.10
N VAL A 81 2.25 14.88 -4.23
CA VAL A 81 1.64 14.00 -3.25
C VAL A 81 0.48 13.27 -3.94
N ILE A 82 0.46 11.94 -3.87
CA ILE A 82 -0.48 11.08 -4.58
C ILE A 82 -1.43 10.42 -3.60
N LYS A 83 -2.74 10.49 -3.85
CA LYS A 83 -3.76 9.78 -3.05
C LYS A 83 -3.64 8.28 -3.25
N SER A 84 -3.41 7.55 -2.18
CA SER A 84 -2.83 6.22 -2.17
C SER A 84 -3.52 5.33 -1.14
N SER A 85 -3.84 4.09 -1.53
CA SER A 85 -4.48 3.10 -0.68
C SER A 85 -3.55 1.90 -0.45
N PHE A 86 -3.36 1.54 0.83
CA PHE A 86 -2.60 0.36 1.24
C PHE A 86 -3.51 -0.87 1.25
N ASN A 87 -3.03 -2.02 0.76
CA ASN A 87 -3.82 -3.25 0.66
C ASN A 87 -5.22 -2.99 0.08
N SER A 88 -5.28 -2.47 -1.15
CA SER A 88 -6.46 -1.81 -1.72
C SER A 88 -7.69 -2.70 -1.94
N ALA A 89 -7.52 -4.03 -1.83
CA ALA A 89 -8.62 -4.99 -1.88
C ALA A 89 -9.17 -5.36 -0.49
N LEU A 90 -8.49 -4.99 0.60
CA LEU A 90 -8.84 -5.40 1.97
C LEU A 90 -9.95 -4.52 2.55
N SER A 91 -11.11 -5.10 2.85
CA SER A 91 -12.25 -4.40 3.48
C SER A 91 -12.31 -4.54 5.01
N GLY A 92 -11.37 -5.27 5.59
CA GLY A 92 -11.34 -5.62 7.00
C GLY A 92 -10.61 -6.94 7.16
N LYS A 93 -11.35 -8.05 7.09
CA LYS A 93 -10.75 -9.40 7.10
C LYS A 93 -10.74 -10.07 5.75
N ASN A 94 -11.55 -9.58 4.82
CA ASN A 94 -11.72 -10.15 3.50
C ASN A 94 -11.10 -9.24 2.42
N VAL A 95 -10.67 -9.87 1.33
CA VAL A 95 -10.30 -9.20 0.09
C VAL A 95 -11.40 -9.34 -0.95
N ASN A 96 -11.83 -8.23 -1.56
CA ASN A 96 -12.89 -8.26 -2.57
C ASN A 96 -12.80 -7.12 -3.61
N PRO A 97 -13.44 -7.30 -4.79
CA PRO A 97 -13.51 -6.26 -5.83
C PRO A 97 -14.22 -4.98 -5.40
N GLU A 98 -15.24 -5.06 -4.55
CA GLU A 98 -16.01 -3.89 -4.12
C GLU A 98 -15.16 -2.90 -3.32
N MET A 99 -14.17 -3.39 -2.57
CA MET A 99 -13.22 -2.55 -1.87
C MET A 99 -12.34 -1.76 -2.85
N ILE A 100 -11.91 -2.38 -3.95
CA ILE A 100 -11.14 -1.71 -5.01
C ILE A 100 -11.99 -0.59 -5.65
N LYS A 101 -13.27 -0.88 -5.94
CA LYS A 101 -14.21 0.13 -6.45
C LYS A 101 -14.40 1.26 -5.44
N TYR A 102 -14.53 0.93 -4.16
CA TYR A 102 -14.67 1.91 -3.09
C TYR A 102 -13.48 2.87 -3.05
N VAL A 103 -12.24 2.38 -3.02
CA VAL A 103 -11.04 3.25 -2.96
C VAL A 103 -10.86 4.08 -4.23
N LEU A 104 -11.19 3.53 -5.40
CA LEU A 104 -11.23 4.30 -6.66
C LEU A 104 -12.25 5.43 -6.57
N ASN A 105 -13.46 5.17 -6.07
CA ASN A 105 -14.50 6.18 -5.86
C ASN A 105 -14.12 7.23 -4.81
N ARG A 106 -13.26 6.89 -3.83
CA ARG A 106 -12.62 7.88 -2.94
C ARG A 106 -11.52 8.70 -3.62
N GLY A 107 -11.20 8.43 -4.88
CA GLY A 107 -10.24 9.18 -5.69
C GLY A 107 -8.80 8.66 -5.61
N CYS A 108 -8.56 7.49 -5.02
CA CYS A 108 -7.21 6.92 -4.94
C CYS A 108 -6.66 6.59 -6.33
N ARG A 109 -5.36 6.83 -6.51
CA ARG A 109 -4.62 6.65 -7.78
C ARG A 109 -3.32 5.87 -7.64
N PHE A 110 -2.90 5.57 -6.42
CA PHE A 110 -1.91 4.52 -6.15
C PHE A 110 -2.60 3.39 -5.38
N LEU A 111 -2.64 2.20 -5.99
CA LEU A 111 -3.28 1.02 -5.43
C LEU A 111 -2.23 -0.04 -5.14
N ASP A 112 -2.11 -0.43 -3.89
CA ASP A 112 -1.13 -1.39 -3.42
C ASP A 112 -1.76 -2.77 -3.10
N PHE A 113 -1.08 -3.84 -3.49
CA PHE A 113 -1.53 -5.24 -3.33
C PHE A 113 -0.36 -6.17 -2.97
N GLU A 114 -0.60 -7.08 -2.02
CA GLU A 114 0.24 -8.27 -1.86
C GLU A 114 -0.27 -9.38 -2.78
N VAL A 115 0.67 -10.06 -3.44
CA VAL A 115 0.37 -11.06 -4.46
C VAL A 115 1.09 -12.36 -4.12
N PHE A 116 0.33 -13.43 -4.02
CA PHE A 116 0.78 -14.76 -3.62
C PHE A 116 0.54 -15.77 -4.75
N TYR A 117 1.25 -16.91 -4.67
CA TYR A 117 1.00 -18.06 -5.54
C TYR A 117 0.37 -19.17 -4.71
N ILE A 118 -0.96 -19.32 -4.79
CA ILE A 118 -1.75 -20.23 -3.96
C ILE A 118 -2.52 -21.17 -4.87
N ASN A 119 -2.38 -22.48 -4.66
CA ASN A 119 -3.05 -23.52 -5.45
C ASN A 119 -2.88 -23.34 -6.97
N ASP A 120 -1.64 -23.07 -7.40
CA ASP A 120 -1.28 -22.81 -8.81
C ASP A 120 -1.98 -21.60 -9.46
N ARG A 121 -2.40 -20.63 -8.66
CA ARG A 121 -3.02 -19.39 -9.14
C ARG A 121 -2.40 -18.18 -8.47
N VAL A 122 -2.43 -17.06 -9.18
CA VAL A 122 -1.98 -15.77 -8.66
C VAL A 122 -3.14 -15.09 -7.95
N GLU A 123 -2.97 -14.93 -6.65
CA GLU A 123 -4.03 -14.55 -5.73
C GLU A 123 -3.57 -13.34 -4.91
N VAL A 124 -4.47 -12.40 -4.66
CA VAL A 124 -4.28 -11.29 -3.74
C VAL A 124 -4.84 -11.70 -2.39
N ALA A 125 -4.05 -11.47 -1.35
CA ALA A 125 -4.34 -11.72 0.05
C ALA A 125 -3.53 -10.71 0.90
N VAL A 126 -3.56 -10.82 2.22
CA VAL A 126 -2.65 -10.05 3.09
C VAL A 126 -2.00 -10.98 4.10
N SER A 127 -0.74 -10.75 4.40
CA SER A 127 0.01 -11.52 5.40
C SER A 127 1.04 -10.69 6.16
N THR A 128 1.10 -10.91 7.47
CA THR A 128 2.12 -10.50 8.42
C THR A 128 3.26 -11.51 8.54
N ASP A 129 3.14 -12.69 7.90
CA ASP A 129 4.18 -13.71 7.84
C ASP A 129 5.20 -13.40 6.73
N ASP A 130 6.43 -13.11 7.14
CA ASP A 130 7.56 -12.82 6.23
C ASP A 130 8.00 -14.05 5.42
N ASP A 131 7.65 -15.26 5.86
CA ASP A 131 8.01 -16.49 5.13
C ASP A 131 6.99 -16.88 4.05
N PHE A 132 5.89 -16.14 3.92
CA PHE A 132 4.80 -16.34 2.96
C PHE A 132 4.11 -17.72 3.07
N ASN A 133 4.14 -18.34 4.25
CA ASN A 133 3.51 -19.64 4.48
C ASN A 133 2.03 -19.50 4.83
N PHE A 134 1.66 -18.36 5.43
CA PHE A 134 0.30 -18.10 5.90
C PHE A 134 -0.23 -16.78 5.36
N ILE A 135 -1.56 -16.68 5.28
CA ILE A 135 -2.29 -15.45 4.99
C ILE A 135 -3.17 -15.13 6.20
N ASP A 136 -3.38 -13.84 6.46
CA ASP A 136 -4.21 -13.34 7.56
C ASP A 136 -5.67 -13.09 7.12
N THR A 137 -5.89 -12.94 5.81
CA THR A 137 -7.24 -12.75 5.25
C THR A 137 -8.07 -14.03 5.29
N GLU A 138 -9.38 -13.89 5.51
CA GLU A 138 -10.31 -15.03 5.55
C GLU A 138 -10.55 -15.66 4.17
N ASN A 139 -10.19 -14.94 3.09
CA ASN A 139 -10.29 -15.40 1.71
C ASN A 139 -9.10 -14.89 0.85
N THR A 140 -9.11 -15.25 -0.43
CA THR A 140 -8.21 -14.72 -1.46
C THR A 140 -9.01 -14.16 -2.64
N LEU A 141 -8.37 -13.32 -3.46
CA LEU A 141 -8.94 -12.74 -4.66
C LEU A 141 -8.02 -12.90 -5.86
N LEU A 142 -8.47 -13.58 -6.92
CA LEU A 142 -7.70 -13.75 -8.15
C LEU A 142 -7.19 -12.41 -8.70
N LEU A 143 -5.92 -12.37 -9.10
CA LEU A 143 -5.30 -11.16 -9.64
C LEU A 143 -6.02 -10.64 -10.89
N ASP A 144 -6.52 -11.54 -11.74
CA ASP A 144 -7.32 -11.16 -12.92
C ASP A 144 -8.59 -10.39 -12.53
N ASN A 145 -9.24 -10.75 -11.42
CA ASN A 145 -10.40 -10.04 -10.90
C ASN A 145 -10.01 -8.65 -10.39
N VAL A 146 -8.85 -8.51 -9.75
CA VAL A 146 -8.29 -7.21 -9.34
C VAL A 146 -8.08 -6.32 -10.56
N PHE A 147 -7.37 -6.80 -11.58
CA PHE A 147 -7.08 -6.05 -12.80
C PHE A 147 -8.34 -5.70 -13.59
N THR A 148 -9.28 -6.64 -13.71
CA THR A 148 -10.57 -6.43 -14.38
C THR A 148 -11.37 -5.35 -13.64
N THR A 149 -11.33 -5.35 -12.31
CA THR A 149 -12.00 -4.34 -11.50
C THR A 149 -11.37 -2.96 -11.70
N ILE A 150 -10.03 -2.87 -11.70
CA ILE A 150 -9.34 -1.60 -11.91
C ILE A 150 -9.65 -1.02 -13.29
N ILE A 151 -9.45 -1.81 -14.36
CA ILE A 151 -9.62 -1.32 -15.74
C ILE A 151 -11.07 -0.89 -16.02
N SER A 152 -12.05 -1.58 -15.43
CA SER A 152 -13.47 -1.31 -15.63
C SER A 152 -14.01 -0.13 -14.83
N ASN A 153 -13.28 0.36 -13.82
CA ASN A 153 -13.79 1.39 -12.90
C ASN A 153 -12.89 2.65 -12.81
N ALA A 154 -11.57 2.54 -12.97
CA ALA A 154 -10.67 3.64 -12.65
C ALA A 154 -10.77 4.84 -13.61
N PHE A 155 -11.14 4.59 -14.86
CA PHE A 155 -11.21 5.60 -15.93
C PHE A 155 -12.64 5.90 -16.39
N ILE A 156 -13.64 5.62 -15.55
CA ILE A 156 -15.05 5.87 -15.82
C ILE A 156 -15.77 6.35 -14.56
N SER A 157 -16.83 7.15 -14.72
CA SER A 157 -17.71 7.52 -13.62
C SER A 157 -18.33 6.27 -12.96
N PRO A 158 -18.55 6.25 -11.64
CA PRO A 158 -18.56 7.40 -10.71
C PRO A 158 -17.20 7.77 -10.11
N THR A 159 -16.11 7.13 -10.53
CA THR A 159 -14.76 7.53 -10.10
C THR A 159 -14.52 9.01 -10.43
N PRO A 160 -14.06 9.84 -9.48
CA PRO A 160 -14.06 11.31 -9.64
C PRO A 160 -13.05 11.83 -10.67
N ASN A 161 -11.90 11.18 -10.82
CA ASN A 161 -10.73 11.70 -11.53
C ASN A 161 -10.28 10.79 -12.69
N ILE A 162 -11.22 10.49 -13.60
CA ILE A 162 -11.11 9.46 -14.66
C ILE A 162 -10.00 9.64 -15.70
N THR A 163 -9.33 10.79 -15.76
CA THR A 163 -8.23 11.07 -16.69
C THR A 163 -6.86 10.96 -16.01
N ASP A 164 -6.82 10.93 -14.68
CA ASP A 164 -5.60 10.78 -13.91
C ASP A 164 -4.97 9.39 -14.13
N PRO A 165 -3.63 9.25 -14.07
CA PRO A 165 -2.97 7.95 -14.13
C PRO A 165 -3.26 7.10 -12.90
N VAL A 166 -3.19 5.78 -13.07
CA VAL A 166 -3.32 4.81 -11.97
C VAL A 166 -2.01 4.04 -11.82
N PHE A 167 -1.46 4.02 -10.62
CA PHE A 167 -0.31 3.20 -10.25
C PHE A 167 -0.82 1.92 -9.59
N ILE A 168 -0.38 0.77 -10.08
CA ILE A 168 -0.64 -0.54 -9.49
C ILE A 168 0.68 -1.04 -8.91
N HIS A 169 0.75 -1.09 -7.59
CA HIS A 169 1.90 -1.58 -6.85
C HIS A 169 1.70 -3.03 -6.43
N LEU A 170 2.61 -3.90 -6.86
CA LEU A 170 2.58 -5.34 -6.61
C LEU A 170 3.74 -5.74 -5.70
N ARG A 171 3.40 -6.19 -4.49
CA ARG A 171 4.32 -6.81 -3.53
C ARG A 171 4.25 -8.32 -3.71
N ILE A 172 5.15 -8.88 -4.51
CA ILE A 172 5.11 -10.28 -4.93
C ILE A 172 5.71 -11.14 -3.82
N LYS A 173 4.84 -11.80 -3.05
CA LYS A 173 5.16 -12.63 -1.88
C LYS A 173 5.07 -14.12 -2.22
N SER A 174 6.07 -14.61 -2.96
CA SER A 174 6.13 -16.03 -3.36
C SER A 174 7.55 -16.51 -3.55
N LYS A 175 7.78 -17.79 -3.22
CA LYS A 175 9.03 -18.52 -3.49
C LYS A 175 8.99 -19.28 -4.82
N GLU A 176 7.84 -19.33 -5.49
CA GLU A 176 7.63 -20.06 -6.75
C GLU A 176 7.83 -19.14 -7.96
N PRO A 177 8.89 -19.34 -8.79
CA PRO A 177 9.20 -18.50 -9.95
C PRO A 177 8.08 -18.39 -11.01
N LYS A 178 7.20 -19.40 -11.13
CA LYS A 178 6.10 -19.36 -12.11
C LYS A 178 5.16 -18.17 -11.91
N ILE A 179 5.02 -17.67 -10.67
CA ILE A 179 4.16 -16.53 -10.35
C ILE A 179 4.42 -15.34 -11.28
N TYR A 180 5.67 -15.06 -11.63
CA TYR A 180 6.03 -13.90 -12.42
C TYR A 180 5.49 -13.97 -13.86
N LYS A 181 5.46 -15.17 -14.45
CA LYS A 181 4.91 -15.39 -15.79
C LYS A 181 3.39 -15.29 -15.78
N GLU A 182 2.74 -15.84 -14.76
CA GLU A 182 1.29 -15.74 -14.59
C GLU A 182 0.85 -14.28 -14.34
N ILE A 183 1.61 -13.50 -13.56
CA ILE A 183 1.38 -12.05 -13.44
C ILE A 183 1.52 -11.35 -14.80
N ALA A 184 2.55 -11.70 -15.59
CA ALA A 184 2.74 -11.12 -16.92
C ALA A 184 1.55 -11.41 -17.85
N HIS A 185 1.02 -12.64 -17.80
CA HIS A 185 -0.19 -13.03 -18.52
C HIS A 185 -1.42 -12.24 -18.07
N ALA A 186 -1.65 -12.10 -16.76
CA ALA A 186 -2.75 -11.30 -16.23
C ALA A 186 -2.69 -9.82 -16.69
N ILE A 187 -1.48 -9.23 -16.69
CA ILE A 187 -1.25 -7.87 -17.17
C ILE A 187 -1.51 -7.74 -18.68
N ASP A 188 -0.93 -8.63 -19.50
CA ASP A 188 -1.06 -8.56 -20.97
C ASP A 188 -2.51 -8.75 -21.44
N THR A 189 -3.24 -9.66 -20.79
CA THR A 189 -4.63 -9.97 -21.16
C THR A 189 -5.60 -8.88 -20.71
N THR A 190 -5.38 -8.28 -19.54
CA THR A 190 -6.38 -7.40 -18.91
C THR A 190 -6.06 -5.92 -19.02
N LEU A 191 -4.78 -5.53 -18.86
CA LEU A 191 -4.40 -4.13 -18.69
C LEU A 191 -3.79 -3.50 -19.95
N ARG A 192 -3.37 -4.30 -20.93
CA ARG A 192 -2.56 -3.88 -22.09
C ARG A 192 -3.06 -2.62 -22.81
N ALA A 193 -4.37 -2.44 -22.94
CA ALA A 193 -4.96 -1.27 -23.62
C ALA A 193 -4.67 0.07 -22.92
N LYS A 194 -4.40 0.06 -21.60
CA LYS A 194 -4.15 1.24 -20.79
C LYS A 194 -2.74 1.33 -20.23
N LEU A 195 -1.89 0.32 -20.41
CA LEU A 195 -0.51 0.37 -19.91
C LEU A 195 0.27 1.55 -20.48
N TYR A 196 1.06 2.17 -19.62
CA TYR A 196 2.12 3.07 -20.04
C TYR A 196 3.26 2.24 -20.66
N PRO A 197 3.72 2.53 -21.88
CA PRO A 197 4.62 1.62 -22.60
C PRO A 197 6.11 1.84 -22.30
N LYS A 198 6.47 2.81 -21.44
CA LYS A 198 7.87 3.18 -21.18
C LYS A 198 8.22 3.01 -19.70
N PRO A 199 9.51 2.85 -19.36
CA PRO A 199 9.96 3.04 -17.99
C PRO A 199 9.60 4.44 -17.49
N VAL A 200 9.27 4.55 -16.20
CA VAL A 200 9.10 5.82 -15.50
C VAL A 200 10.41 6.14 -14.80
N THR A 201 10.93 7.33 -15.06
CA THR A 201 12.20 7.84 -14.52
C THR A 201 11.97 9.06 -13.65
N ASN A 202 13.03 9.56 -13.02
CA ASN A 202 12.97 10.77 -12.19
C ASN A 202 12.49 12.03 -12.93
N ASP A 203 12.55 12.02 -14.26
CA ASP A 203 12.18 13.15 -15.12
C ASP A 203 10.82 12.98 -15.80
N THR A 204 10.21 11.78 -15.71
CA THR A 204 8.88 11.54 -16.27
C THR A 204 7.86 12.47 -15.64
N LYS A 205 7.21 13.26 -16.48
CA LYS A 205 6.18 14.20 -16.04
C LYS A 205 4.84 13.53 -15.89
N LEU A 206 4.00 14.07 -15.01
CA LEU A 206 2.64 13.57 -14.83
C LEU A 206 1.83 13.59 -16.14
N SER A 207 1.99 14.64 -16.94
CA SER A 207 1.37 14.79 -18.27
C SER A 207 1.67 13.64 -19.25
N GLU A 208 2.80 12.95 -19.12
CA GLU A 208 3.20 11.86 -20.02
C GLU A 208 2.44 10.56 -19.76
N ILE A 209 1.92 10.39 -18.54
CA ILE A 209 1.28 9.15 -18.08
C ILE A 209 -0.24 9.29 -17.91
N MET A 210 -0.83 10.46 -18.15
CA MET A 210 -2.27 10.71 -17.98
C MET A 210 -3.12 9.64 -18.70
N GLY A 211 -4.15 9.14 -18.01
CA GLY A 211 -5.06 8.12 -18.51
C GLY A 211 -4.43 6.75 -18.75
N LYS A 212 -3.22 6.52 -18.20
CA LYS A 212 -2.49 5.24 -18.28
C LYS A 212 -2.36 4.56 -16.94
N ILE A 213 -2.05 3.26 -17.01
CA ILE A 213 -1.68 2.43 -15.88
C ILE A 213 -0.16 2.32 -15.83
N VAL A 214 0.41 2.57 -14.66
CA VAL A 214 1.83 2.40 -14.34
C VAL A 214 1.97 1.20 -13.40
N ILE A 215 2.68 0.17 -13.85
CA ILE A 215 2.97 -1.02 -13.05
C ILE A 215 4.24 -0.77 -12.22
N VAL A 216 4.10 -0.89 -10.91
CA VAL A 216 5.18 -0.77 -9.94
C VAL A 216 5.37 -2.12 -9.25
N VAL A 217 6.57 -2.68 -9.28
CA VAL A 217 6.90 -3.93 -8.59
C VAL A 217 7.83 -3.66 -7.42
N ASP A 218 7.51 -4.23 -6.27
CA ASP A 218 8.39 -4.23 -5.11
C ASP A 218 9.55 -5.21 -5.31
N LYS A 219 10.76 -4.66 -5.45
CA LYS A 219 11.98 -5.47 -5.62
C LYS A 219 12.61 -5.87 -4.29
N THR A 220 12.10 -5.39 -3.16
CA THR A 220 12.71 -5.66 -1.85
C THR A 220 12.43 -7.09 -1.39
N THR A 221 11.31 -7.67 -1.80
CA THR A 221 10.97 -9.08 -1.55
C THR A 221 11.92 -10.03 -2.27
N ASP A 222 12.23 -9.74 -3.52
CA ASP A 222 13.20 -10.50 -4.33
C ASP A 222 13.98 -9.54 -5.23
N ARG A 223 15.25 -9.28 -4.87
CA ARG A 223 16.11 -8.35 -5.61
C ARG A 223 16.48 -8.86 -7.00
N GLU A 224 16.40 -10.17 -7.22
CA GLU A 224 16.79 -10.85 -8.45
C GLU A 224 15.58 -11.34 -9.25
N TYR A 225 14.36 -10.88 -8.92
CA TYR A 225 13.12 -11.34 -9.54
C TYR A 225 13.14 -11.35 -11.07
N LYS A 226 13.82 -10.38 -11.69
CA LYS A 226 14.00 -10.30 -13.16
C LYS A 226 14.65 -11.54 -13.76
N THR A 227 15.47 -12.27 -13.01
CA THR A 227 16.05 -13.53 -13.46
C THR A 227 14.97 -14.61 -13.65
N HIS A 228 13.95 -14.59 -12.80
CA HIS A 228 12.79 -15.49 -12.84
C HIS A 228 11.74 -15.10 -13.88
N THR A 229 11.71 -13.83 -14.32
CA THR A 229 10.78 -13.35 -15.35
C THR A 229 11.10 -13.81 -16.78
N LYS A 230 12.35 -14.25 -17.04
CA LYS A 230 12.82 -14.55 -18.40
C LYS A 230 12.13 -15.78 -18.96
N CYS A 231 11.69 -15.66 -20.21
CA CYS A 231 11.17 -16.78 -20.98
C CYS A 231 12.28 -17.68 -21.52
N GLU A 232 12.08 -18.98 -21.43
CA GLU A 232 12.97 -19.94 -22.08
C GLU A 232 12.70 -20.02 -23.59
N GLN A 233 13.72 -20.32 -24.40
CA GLN A 233 13.60 -20.34 -25.87
C GLN A 233 12.53 -21.31 -26.40
N LYS A 234 12.19 -22.35 -25.62
CA LYS A 234 11.22 -23.39 -26.01
C LYS A 234 9.84 -23.18 -25.41
N GLU A 235 9.66 -22.17 -24.56
CA GLU A 235 8.41 -21.94 -23.84
C GLU A 235 7.43 -21.16 -24.72
N LYS A 236 6.48 -21.89 -25.32
CA LYS A 236 5.46 -21.29 -26.18
C LYS A 236 4.50 -20.44 -25.36
N GLY A 237 4.29 -19.20 -25.79
CA GLY A 237 3.33 -18.29 -25.16
C GLY A 237 3.86 -17.56 -23.93
N CYS A 238 5.10 -17.81 -23.49
CA CYS A 238 5.64 -17.11 -22.33
C CYS A 238 5.74 -15.59 -22.56
N ILE A 239 5.37 -14.84 -21.52
CA ILE A 239 5.47 -13.39 -21.48
C ILE A 239 6.42 -12.97 -20.36
N ASP A 240 7.40 -12.15 -20.70
CA ASP A 240 8.41 -11.63 -19.78
C ASP A 240 7.84 -10.43 -19.00
N LEU A 241 7.59 -10.62 -17.70
CA LEU A 241 7.04 -9.60 -16.81
C LEU A 241 7.84 -8.30 -16.83
N ALA A 242 9.18 -8.36 -16.96
CA ALA A 242 10.03 -7.19 -16.92
C ALA A 242 9.74 -6.18 -18.03
N LYS A 243 9.04 -6.60 -19.11
CA LYS A 243 8.61 -5.72 -20.20
C LYS A 243 7.41 -4.83 -19.85
N PHE A 244 6.65 -5.19 -18.83
CA PHE A 244 5.49 -4.41 -18.37
C PHE A 244 5.78 -3.52 -17.18
N ILE A 245 6.89 -3.77 -16.48
CA ILE A 245 7.25 -3.01 -15.28
C ILE A 245 7.71 -1.62 -15.68
N ASN A 246 7.01 -0.61 -15.18
CA ASN A 246 7.34 0.78 -15.43
C ASN A 246 8.30 1.33 -14.38
N MET A 247 8.18 0.88 -13.13
CA MET A 247 8.97 1.35 -12.00
C MET A 247 9.18 0.23 -10.98
N GLU A 248 10.26 0.32 -10.20
CA GLU A 248 10.50 -0.56 -9.06
C GLU A 248 10.47 0.26 -7.76
N SER A 249 9.64 -0.13 -6.79
CA SER A 249 9.80 0.37 -5.43
C SER A 249 11.00 -0.33 -4.77
N GLY A 250 11.65 0.33 -3.81
CA GLY A 250 12.92 -0.14 -3.25
C GLY A 250 14.12 0.09 -4.18
N SER A 251 13.97 0.99 -5.15
CA SER A 251 15.02 1.38 -6.10
C SER A 251 15.47 2.82 -5.89
N GLU A 252 16.42 3.28 -6.71
CA GLU A 252 16.86 4.69 -6.72
C GLU A 252 15.79 5.64 -7.25
N THR A 253 14.84 5.15 -8.05
CA THR A 253 13.75 5.95 -8.63
C THR A 253 12.56 6.10 -7.68
N LEU A 254 12.25 5.04 -6.92
CA LEU A 254 11.23 5.03 -5.89
C LEU A 254 11.77 4.36 -4.64
N PHE A 255 12.17 5.19 -3.69
CA PHE A 255 12.73 4.74 -2.43
C PHE A 255 11.60 4.23 -1.53
N LEU A 256 11.63 2.94 -1.21
CA LEU A 256 10.66 2.30 -0.32
C LEU A 256 11.21 2.31 1.11
N GLN A 257 10.36 2.70 2.06
CA GLN A 257 10.63 2.67 3.50
C GLN A 257 9.35 2.31 4.26
N HIS A 258 9.47 1.88 5.51
CA HIS A 258 8.33 1.77 6.41
C HIS A 258 8.21 2.98 7.35
N TYR A 259 7.03 3.16 7.97
CA TYR A 259 6.75 4.29 8.87
C TYR A 259 7.79 4.41 9.99
N GLY A 260 8.01 3.35 10.76
CA GLY A 260 8.97 3.37 11.85
C GLY A 260 10.41 3.63 11.38
N GLU A 261 10.80 3.10 10.22
CA GLU A 261 12.14 3.32 9.66
C GLU A 261 12.39 4.77 9.29
N LEU A 262 11.38 5.45 8.72
CA LEU A 262 11.51 6.84 8.30
C LEU A 262 11.41 7.80 9.50
N LEU A 263 10.46 7.59 10.40
CA LEU A 263 10.25 8.46 11.57
C LEU A 263 11.42 8.41 12.56
N ASN A 264 12.21 7.33 12.56
CA ASN A 264 13.44 7.23 13.34
C ASN A 264 14.65 7.93 12.69
N GLN A 265 14.52 8.48 11.48
CA GLN A 265 15.58 9.25 10.82
C GLN A 265 15.49 10.72 11.21
N CYS A 266 16.64 11.40 11.18
CA CYS A 266 16.67 12.85 11.29
C CYS A 266 15.79 13.48 10.21
N ALA A 267 14.88 14.36 10.62
CA ALA A 267 14.07 15.16 9.71
C ALA A 267 14.96 15.93 8.74
N ASN A 268 14.56 15.95 7.46
CA ASN A 268 15.17 16.77 6.44
C ASN A 268 14.07 17.47 5.63
N PRO A 269 13.46 18.54 6.20
CA PRO A 269 12.30 19.20 5.61
C PRO A 269 12.58 19.67 4.18
N PRO A 270 11.68 19.39 3.22
CA PRO A 270 11.80 19.95 1.87
C PRO A 270 11.57 21.46 1.91
N VAL A 271 12.16 22.15 0.93
CA VAL A 271 12.04 23.60 0.75
C VAL A 271 11.44 23.88 -0.62
N ILE A 272 10.52 24.84 -0.68
CA ILE A 272 9.95 25.36 -1.93
C ILE A 272 10.99 26.29 -2.57
N LEU A 273 11.24 26.13 -3.86
CA LEU A 273 12.28 26.91 -4.55
C LEU A 273 11.80 28.33 -4.86
N ASP A 274 12.65 29.33 -4.60
CA ASP A 274 12.33 30.75 -4.80
C ASP A 274 11.94 31.12 -6.25
N ASN A 275 12.43 30.36 -7.23
CA ASN A 275 12.19 30.60 -8.65
C ASN A 275 10.99 29.80 -9.21
N CYS A 276 10.29 29.04 -8.37
CA CYS A 276 9.17 28.20 -8.80
C CYS A 276 8.26 27.81 -7.62
N ASP A 277 7.09 28.45 -7.55
CA ASP A 277 6.06 28.26 -6.50
C ASP A 277 5.49 26.84 -6.39
N LEU A 278 5.83 25.95 -7.33
CA LEU A 278 5.36 24.57 -7.38
C LEU A 278 6.52 23.56 -7.40
N CYS A 279 7.75 24.02 -7.19
CA CYS A 279 8.94 23.17 -7.20
C CYS A 279 9.51 23.08 -5.78
N THR A 280 10.04 21.93 -5.45
CA THR A 280 10.77 21.70 -4.22
C THR A 280 12.22 21.32 -4.51
N ASN A 281 13.05 21.26 -3.47
CA ASN A 281 14.39 20.69 -3.56
C ASN A 281 14.41 19.14 -3.52
N VAL A 282 13.24 18.49 -3.56
CA VAL A 282 13.15 17.03 -3.49
C VAL A 282 13.65 16.42 -4.79
N ASN A 283 14.63 15.51 -4.67
CA ASN A 283 15.29 14.87 -5.80
C ASN A 283 14.95 13.38 -5.95
N LYS A 284 14.29 12.78 -4.95
CA LYS A 284 13.90 11.36 -4.92
C LYS A 284 12.41 11.22 -4.59
N MET A 285 11.75 10.28 -5.25
CA MET A 285 10.39 9.88 -4.89
C MET A 285 10.44 8.83 -3.77
N ARG A 286 9.55 8.96 -2.78
CA ARG A 286 9.44 8.06 -1.63
C ARG A 286 8.06 7.41 -1.59
N LEU A 287 8.07 6.10 -1.40
CA LEU A 287 6.92 5.29 -1.01
C LEU A 287 7.13 4.88 0.45
N VAL A 288 6.18 5.21 1.32
CA VAL A 288 6.26 4.87 2.73
C VAL A 288 5.09 3.98 3.10
N LEU A 289 5.36 2.71 3.41
CA LEU A 289 4.34 1.72 3.74
C LEU A 289 4.17 1.58 5.27
N PRO A 290 3.01 1.11 5.75
CA PRO A 290 2.86 0.67 7.13
C PRO A 290 3.91 -0.38 7.54
N ASP A 291 4.36 -0.34 8.80
CA ASP A 291 5.23 -1.37 9.39
C ASP A 291 4.51 -2.72 9.46
N ILE A 292 5.22 -3.86 9.42
CA ILE A 292 4.63 -5.22 9.33
C ILE A 292 3.52 -5.49 10.37
N ASN A 293 3.65 -4.95 11.60
CA ASN A 293 2.66 -5.12 12.69
C ASN A 293 1.62 -3.98 12.77
N TYR A 294 1.16 -3.48 11.62
CA TYR A 294 0.27 -2.32 11.55
C TYR A 294 -1.18 -2.59 12.01
N GLU A 295 -1.62 -3.83 12.17
CA GLU A 295 -3.04 -4.17 12.38
C GLU A 295 -3.70 -3.43 13.54
N ASN A 296 -2.95 -3.19 14.61
CA ASN A 296 -3.42 -2.54 15.83
C ASN A 296 -2.97 -1.07 15.96
N THR A 297 -2.42 -0.49 14.90
CA THR A 297 -2.03 0.92 14.87
C THR A 297 -3.03 1.74 14.07
N SER A 298 -3.15 3.03 14.38
CA SER A 298 -3.89 3.99 13.56
C SER A 298 -3.14 4.28 12.25
N ASN A 299 -3.84 4.78 11.24
CA ASN A 299 -3.18 5.46 10.12
C ASN A 299 -2.27 6.59 10.64
N PRO A 300 -1.20 6.93 9.91
CA PRO A 300 -0.26 7.95 10.37
C PRO A 300 -0.82 9.38 10.24
N ASP A 301 -0.20 10.36 10.89
CA ASP A 301 -0.37 11.77 10.52
C ASP A 301 0.47 12.07 9.27
N ILE A 302 -0.19 12.35 8.14
CA ILE A 302 0.48 12.65 6.86
C ILE A 302 1.42 13.86 6.93
N SER A 303 1.15 14.78 7.86
CA SER A 303 1.90 16.03 8.02
C SER A 303 3.37 15.78 8.32
N GLU A 304 3.66 14.78 9.15
CA GLU A 304 5.04 14.40 9.47
C GLU A 304 5.80 13.93 8.22
N PHE A 305 5.16 13.09 7.39
CA PHE A 305 5.77 12.55 6.18
C PHE A 305 6.03 13.62 5.11
N ILE A 306 5.08 14.55 4.94
CA ILE A 306 5.21 15.63 3.96
C ILE A 306 6.19 16.71 4.44
N LEU A 307 6.00 17.25 5.66
CA LEU A 307 6.77 18.41 6.12
C LEU A 307 8.18 18.05 6.57
N ASN A 308 8.43 16.85 7.11
CA ASN A 308 9.76 16.49 7.61
C ASN A 308 10.59 15.71 6.59
N TYR A 309 9.96 15.06 5.60
CA TYR A 309 10.65 14.14 4.69
C TYR A 309 10.29 14.30 3.21
N GLY A 310 9.29 15.12 2.86
CA GLY A 310 8.89 15.38 1.48
C GLY A 310 8.32 14.14 0.77
N CYS A 311 7.62 13.27 1.49
CA CYS A 311 7.07 12.04 0.96
C CYS A 311 5.93 12.29 -0.04
N GLN A 312 5.98 11.57 -1.17
CA GLN A 312 4.99 11.66 -2.24
C GLN A 312 3.87 10.62 -2.09
N ILE A 313 4.22 9.41 -1.66
CA ILE A 313 3.30 8.28 -1.63
C ILE A 313 3.31 7.68 -0.23
N VAL A 314 2.22 7.94 0.50
CA VAL A 314 1.95 7.35 1.82
C VAL A 314 0.58 6.66 1.69
N PRO A 315 0.54 5.34 1.44
CA PRO A 315 -0.71 4.61 1.27
C PRO A 315 -1.45 4.42 2.60
N TYR A 316 -2.73 4.82 2.64
CA TYR A 316 -3.57 4.74 3.85
C TYR A 316 -4.46 3.49 3.83
N ARG A 317 -4.82 3.00 5.01
CA ARG A 317 -5.76 1.88 5.16
C ARG A 317 -7.19 2.38 5.11
N PHE A 318 -7.80 2.30 3.94
CA PHE A 318 -9.17 2.81 3.70
C PHE A 318 -10.27 2.01 4.40
N TYR A 319 -9.98 0.79 4.84
CA TYR A 319 -10.89 0.01 5.69
C TYR A 319 -10.87 0.44 7.16
N MET A 320 -9.89 1.24 7.58
CA MET A 320 -9.75 1.77 8.94
C MET A 320 -10.21 3.23 8.97
N LYS A 321 -11.45 3.47 9.42
CA LYS A 321 -12.04 4.81 9.55
C LYS A 321 -11.61 5.50 10.84
N ASP A 322 -10.38 5.99 10.87
CA ASP A 322 -9.85 6.80 11.97
C ASP A 322 -9.80 8.30 11.61
N GLU A 323 -9.47 9.12 12.60
CA GLU A 323 -9.33 10.57 12.44
C GLU A 323 -8.25 10.93 11.40
N GLU A 324 -7.18 10.14 11.35
CA GLU A 324 -6.07 10.37 10.42
C GLU A 324 -6.46 10.08 8.96
N LEU A 325 -7.28 9.06 8.69
CA LEU A 325 -7.89 8.89 7.37
C LEU A 325 -8.78 10.09 7.02
N GLY A 326 -9.55 10.61 7.98
CA GLY A 326 -10.35 11.83 7.79
C GLY A 326 -9.51 13.03 7.35
N ARG A 327 -8.43 13.33 8.08
CA ARG A 327 -7.47 14.41 7.76
C ARG A 327 -6.77 14.19 6.42
N TYR A 328 -6.39 12.94 6.14
CA TYR A 328 -5.83 12.54 4.85
C TYR A 328 -6.79 12.85 3.70
N GLU A 329 -8.07 12.48 3.82
CA GLU A 329 -9.06 12.75 2.79
C GLU A 329 -9.38 14.25 2.64
N GLU A 330 -9.38 15.00 3.75
CA GLU A 330 -9.53 16.46 3.72
C GLU A 330 -8.42 17.15 2.92
N LEU A 331 -7.16 16.71 3.03
CA LEU A 331 -6.04 17.24 2.24
C LEU A 331 -6.33 17.18 0.73
N PHE A 332 -6.78 16.03 0.23
CA PHE A 332 -7.08 15.85 -1.20
C PHE A 332 -8.38 16.54 -1.62
N ASN A 333 -9.40 16.52 -0.76
CA ASN A 333 -10.66 17.22 -1.00
C ASN A 333 -10.44 18.75 -1.06
N TYR A 334 -9.66 19.33 -0.15
CA TYR A 334 -9.35 20.77 -0.18
C TYR A 334 -8.63 21.18 -1.47
N ASN A 335 -7.75 20.32 -1.97
CA ASN A 335 -7.00 20.57 -3.21
C ASN A 335 -7.77 20.17 -4.48
N ASN A 336 -8.96 19.58 -4.36
CA ASN A 336 -9.80 19.07 -5.45
C ASN A 336 -9.06 18.17 -6.44
N SER A 337 -8.08 17.38 -5.98
CA SER A 337 -7.29 16.50 -6.86
C SER A 337 -6.64 15.38 -6.07
N ALA A 338 -6.45 14.22 -6.71
CA ALA A 338 -5.66 13.11 -6.17
C ALA A 338 -4.15 13.31 -6.32
N PHE A 339 -3.73 14.27 -7.15
CA PHE A 339 -2.33 14.62 -7.40
C PHE A 339 -2.10 16.08 -7.01
N ILE A 340 -1.56 16.29 -5.82
CA ILE A 340 -1.34 17.63 -5.26
C ILE A 340 0.13 17.99 -5.47
N PRO A 341 0.47 19.11 -6.12
CA PRO A 341 1.86 19.58 -6.11
C PRO A 341 2.40 19.65 -4.67
N LEU A 342 3.58 19.07 -4.42
CA LEU A 342 4.14 18.91 -3.08
C LEU A 342 4.23 20.25 -2.33
N ALA A 343 4.66 21.30 -3.02
CA ALA A 343 4.69 22.67 -2.49
C ALA A 343 3.31 23.13 -1.96
N LYS A 344 2.22 22.82 -2.68
CA LYS A 344 0.86 23.15 -2.25
C LYS A 344 0.38 22.33 -1.07
N ALA A 345 0.74 21.05 -1.02
CA ALA A 345 0.44 20.21 0.13
C ALA A 345 1.13 20.76 1.39
N MET A 346 2.41 21.14 1.28
CA MET A 346 3.15 21.79 2.36
C MET A 346 2.48 23.09 2.82
N ASP A 347 2.07 23.95 1.89
CA ASP A 347 1.37 25.20 2.21
C ASP A 347 0.02 24.98 2.89
N TYR A 348 -0.73 23.96 2.49
CA TYR A 348 -1.99 23.60 3.14
C TYR A 348 -1.77 23.19 4.59
N ILE A 349 -0.81 22.30 4.83
CA ILE A 349 -0.53 21.76 6.17
C ILE A 349 -0.04 22.89 7.09
N ARG A 350 0.89 23.73 6.62
CA ARG A 350 1.44 24.86 7.38
C ARG A 350 0.43 25.95 7.76
N LYS A 351 -0.72 26.03 7.09
CA LYS A 351 -1.78 27.02 7.42
C LYS A 351 -2.77 26.51 8.45
N ARG A 352 -2.78 25.20 8.71
CA ARG A 352 -3.71 24.53 9.64
C ARG A 352 -3.06 24.18 10.98
N HIS A 353 -1.74 24.31 11.07
CA HIS A 353 -0.97 24.40 12.31
C HIS A 353 -0.53 25.84 12.53
#